data_AF-A0AAD9Z9U1-F1
#
_entry.id   AF-A0AAD9Z9U1-F1
#
_cell.length_a   1.000
_cell.length_b   1.000
_cell.length_c   1.000
_cell.angle_alpha   90.00
_cell.angle_beta   90.00
_cell.angle_gamma   90.00
#
_symmetry.space_group_name_H-M   'P 1'
#
loop_
_entity.id
_entity.type
_entity.pdbx_description
1 polymer ?
#
loop_
_entity_poly.entity_id
_entity_poly.type
_entity_poly.pdbx_seq_one_letter_code
_entity_poly.pdbx_strand_id
1 'polypeptide(L)'
;MLCRTKEFDRDPSTIAFFKPLIPHVTLVQASNQVFKQQRRLWMDCMSPGFLRRVVATNVYKSALELVDLWRLKTSLADSHSFAAQEDFELAAFDAIWIAIPGSELGGVRSELKPWKLQHHLSRFPKHGGKSHGISVPIWHHWFIRQTSQYKAVSAIKDREIRNLTKQAHDQFRRISAADDEGEEHDTCAMDLILRQEMVAAQKADVKLPEEESPAIQDEFLILLVAVRIAP
;
A
#
# COMPACT_ATOMS: atom_id res chain seq x y z
N MET A 1 -22.24 18.68 -14.29
CA MET A 1 -22.01 19.03 -12.87
C MET A 1 -20.90 20.06 -12.80
N LEU A 2 -21.18 21.28 -12.34
CA LEU A 2 -20.16 22.29 -12.07
C LEU A 2 -19.54 22.02 -10.69
N CYS A 3 -18.32 21.48 -10.65
CA CYS A 3 -17.58 21.32 -9.40
C CYS A 3 -17.12 22.70 -8.88
N ARG A 4 -17.55 23.08 -7.68
CA ARG A 4 -17.08 24.29 -6.95
C ARG A 4 -15.76 24.02 -6.21
N THR A 5 -14.79 23.43 -6.90
CA THR A 5 -13.52 22.96 -6.31
C THR A 5 -12.67 24.08 -5.70
N LYS A 6 -12.95 25.36 -6.04
CA LYS A 6 -12.28 26.52 -5.43
C LYS A 6 -12.82 26.86 -4.04
N GLU A 7 -14.04 26.46 -3.73
CA GLU A 7 -14.73 26.80 -2.48
C GLU A 7 -14.76 25.63 -1.49
N PHE A 8 -14.68 24.41 -2.01
CA PHE A 8 -14.65 23.18 -1.23
C PHE A 8 -13.36 22.43 -1.56
N ASP A 9 -12.34 22.61 -0.71
CA ASP A 9 -11.15 21.76 -0.69
C ASP A 9 -11.28 20.74 0.46
N ARG A 10 -10.28 19.88 0.62
CA ARG A 10 -10.23 18.84 1.65
C ARG A 10 -10.51 19.38 3.06
N ASP A 11 -11.24 18.59 3.82
CA ASP A 11 -11.61 18.93 5.17
C ASP A 11 -10.37 19.10 6.08
N PRO A 12 -10.24 20.23 6.81
CA PRO A 12 -9.10 20.49 7.68
C PRO A 12 -8.85 19.41 8.73
N SER A 13 -9.90 18.72 9.21
CA SER A 13 -9.74 17.65 10.20
C SER A 13 -9.11 16.39 9.59
N THR A 14 -9.45 16.06 8.34
CA THR A 14 -8.80 14.97 7.59
C THR A 14 -7.32 15.28 7.36
N ILE A 15 -7.00 16.51 6.96
CA ILE A 15 -5.61 16.96 6.79
C ILE A 15 -4.87 16.87 8.13
N ALA A 16 -5.46 17.36 9.22
CA ALA A 16 -4.84 17.35 10.53
C ALA A 16 -4.53 15.94 11.05
N PHE A 17 -5.37 14.96 10.71
CA PHE A 17 -5.17 13.57 11.11
C PHE A 17 -4.06 12.87 10.30
N PHE A 18 -4.10 12.98 8.97
CA PHE A 18 -3.18 12.22 8.09
C PHE A 18 -1.83 12.90 7.87
N LYS A 19 -1.78 14.24 7.82
CA LYS A 19 -0.54 14.99 7.49
C LYS A 19 0.64 14.69 8.45
N PRO A 20 0.43 14.44 9.76
CA PRO A 20 1.50 14.01 10.65
C PRO A 20 2.01 12.59 10.38
N LEU A 21 1.19 11.71 9.82
CA LEU A 21 1.56 10.31 9.59
C LEU A 21 2.19 10.13 8.21
N ILE A 22 1.60 10.80 7.22
CA ILE A 22 1.82 10.59 5.80
C ILE A 22 1.77 11.99 5.14
N PRO A 23 2.82 12.82 5.24
CA PRO A 23 2.78 14.23 4.86
C PRO A 23 2.70 14.48 3.35
N HIS A 24 3.11 13.52 2.52
CA HIS A 24 3.21 13.64 1.08
C HIS A 24 2.04 12.98 0.32
N VAL A 25 1.11 12.30 1.00
CA VAL A 25 -0.04 11.65 0.35
C VAL A 25 -0.97 12.67 -0.32
N THR A 26 -1.51 12.30 -1.48
CA THR A 26 -2.53 13.06 -2.23
C THR A 26 -3.75 13.39 -1.35
N LEU A 27 -4.06 12.56 -0.35
CA LEU A 27 -5.15 12.77 0.60
C LEU A 27 -5.01 14.06 1.43
N VAL A 28 -3.80 14.57 1.69
CA VAL A 28 -3.57 15.76 2.53
C VAL A 28 -3.15 17.00 1.74
N GLN A 29 -2.96 16.87 0.44
CA GLN A 29 -2.52 17.96 -0.42
C GLN A 29 -3.68 18.87 -0.83
N ALA A 30 -3.44 20.18 -0.75
CA ALA A 30 -4.33 21.18 -1.30
C ALA A 30 -4.48 20.98 -2.81
N SER A 31 -5.63 21.38 -3.37
CA SER A 31 -5.97 21.21 -4.78
C SER A 31 -5.16 22.12 -5.74
N ASN A 32 -3.84 21.94 -5.77
CA ASN A 32 -2.86 22.71 -6.55
C ASN A 32 -2.26 21.89 -7.71
N GLN A 33 -1.26 22.44 -8.42
CA GLN A 33 -0.61 21.75 -9.54
C GLN A 33 0.17 20.50 -9.10
N VAL A 34 0.76 20.51 -7.89
CA VAL A 34 1.47 19.36 -7.31
C VAL A 34 0.51 18.19 -7.09
N PHE A 35 -0.65 18.47 -6.49
CA PHE A 35 -1.73 17.49 -6.33
C PHE A 35 -2.16 16.90 -7.68
N LYS A 36 -2.32 17.72 -8.72
CA LYS A 36 -2.72 17.25 -10.05
C LYS A 36 -1.67 16.33 -10.67
N GLN A 37 -0.39 16.67 -10.52
CA GLN A 37 0.71 15.87 -11.04
C GLN A 37 0.80 14.53 -10.30
N GLN A 38 0.81 14.55 -8.97
CA GLN A 38 0.87 13.33 -8.16
C GLN A 38 -0.35 12.42 -8.40
N ARG A 39 -1.56 13.01 -8.44
CA ARG A 39 -2.77 12.25 -8.75
C ARG A 39 -2.72 11.62 -10.14
N ARG A 40 -2.12 12.29 -11.13
CA ARG A 40 -2.02 11.76 -12.49
C ARG A 40 -1.17 10.48 -12.51
N LEU A 41 -0.02 10.49 -11.84
CA LEU A 41 0.86 9.30 -11.72
C LEU A 41 0.10 8.10 -11.15
N TRP A 42 -0.70 8.31 -10.10
CA TRP A 42 -1.46 7.23 -9.46
C TRP A 42 -2.76 6.84 -10.17
N MET A 43 -3.42 7.77 -10.86
CA MET A 43 -4.68 7.46 -11.57
C MET A 43 -4.47 6.45 -12.69
N ASP A 44 -3.31 6.46 -13.34
CA ASP A 44 -3.02 5.52 -14.42
C ASP A 44 -2.87 4.08 -13.89
N CYS A 45 -2.31 3.91 -12.68
CA CYS A 45 -2.32 2.64 -11.91
C CYS A 45 -3.71 2.20 -11.47
N MET A 46 -4.71 3.07 -11.53
CA MET A 46 -6.11 2.76 -11.24
C MET A 46 -6.97 2.69 -12.50
N SER A 47 -6.34 2.76 -13.69
CA SER A 47 -7.07 2.65 -14.95
C SER A 47 -7.67 1.23 -15.09
N PRO A 48 -8.85 1.09 -15.71
CA PRO A 48 -9.45 -0.23 -15.90
C PRO A 48 -8.56 -1.21 -16.67
N GLY A 49 -7.76 -0.69 -17.62
CA GLY A 49 -6.79 -1.48 -18.38
C GLY A 49 -5.70 -2.05 -17.48
N PHE A 50 -5.08 -1.20 -16.67
CA PHE A 50 -4.04 -1.63 -15.73
C PHE A 50 -4.59 -2.60 -14.67
N LEU A 51 -5.72 -2.26 -14.03
CA LEU A 51 -6.35 -3.11 -13.02
C LEU A 51 -6.67 -4.50 -13.56
N ARG A 52 -7.15 -4.60 -14.79
CA ARG A 52 -7.48 -5.88 -15.42
C ARG A 52 -6.24 -6.70 -15.77
N ARG A 53 -5.16 -6.08 -16.23
CA ARG A 53 -3.94 -6.80 -16.64
C ARG A 53 -3.12 -7.24 -15.43
N VAL A 54 -2.91 -6.32 -14.49
CA VAL A 54 -1.96 -6.48 -13.39
C VAL A 54 -2.66 -6.91 -12.11
N VAL A 55 -3.57 -6.07 -11.60
CA VAL A 55 -4.15 -6.27 -10.27
C VAL A 55 -5.06 -7.51 -10.23
N ALA A 56 -5.83 -7.77 -11.27
CA ALA A 56 -6.74 -8.92 -11.33
C ALA A 56 -6.00 -10.26 -11.19
N THR A 57 -4.83 -10.40 -11.82
CA THR A 57 -4.00 -11.62 -11.72
C THR A 57 -3.53 -11.84 -10.29
N ASN A 58 -3.09 -10.77 -9.63
CA ASN A 58 -2.62 -10.82 -8.24
C ASN A 58 -3.76 -11.12 -7.27
N VAL A 59 -4.92 -10.47 -7.43
CA VAL A 59 -6.12 -10.75 -6.64
C VAL A 59 -6.59 -12.18 -6.84
N TYR A 60 -6.57 -12.70 -8.07
CA TYR A 60 -6.93 -14.08 -8.35
C TYR A 60 -6.02 -15.08 -7.63
N LYS A 61 -4.70 -14.84 -7.64
CA LYS A 61 -3.73 -15.65 -6.90
C LYS A 61 -4.01 -15.63 -5.38
N SER A 62 -4.16 -14.45 -4.79
CA SER A 62 -4.47 -14.31 -3.36
C SER A 62 -5.81 -14.95 -2.98
N ALA A 63 -6.81 -14.90 -3.86
CA ALA A 63 -8.09 -15.56 -3.65
C ALA A 63 -7.97 -17.09 -3.64
N LEU A 64 -7.14 -17.67 -4.52
CA LEU A 64 -6.87 -19.12 -4.51
C LEU A 64 -6.17 -19.54 -3.21
N GLU A 65 -5.15 -18.80 -2.78
CA GLU A 65 -4.44 -19.07 -1.53
C GLU A 65 -5.38 -18.99 -0.31
N LEU A 66 -6.32 -18.03 -0.31
CA LEU A 66 -7.33 -17.88 0.73
C LEU A 66 -8.29 -19.08 0.77
N VAL A 67 -8.74 -19.57 -0.39
CA VAL A 67 -9.59 -20.76 -0.49
C VAL A 67 -8.88 -21.99 0.06
N ASP A 68 -7.59 -22.16 -0.25
CA ASP A 68 -6.80 -23.28 0.25
C ASP A 68 -6.58 -23.18 1.77
N LEU A 69 -6.36 -21.98 2.31
CA LEU A 69 -6.30 -21.74 3.75
C LEU A 69 -7.61 -22.16 4.44
N TRP A 70 -8.76 -21.79 3.87
CA TRP A 70 -10.06 -22.15 4.45
C TRP A 70 -10.36 -23.64 4.33
N ARG A 71 -9.95 -24.31 3.25
CA ARG A 71 -10.01 -25.79 3.17
C ARG A 71 -9.20 -26.45 4.28
N LEU A 72 -8.01 -25.91 4.58
CA LEU A 72 -7.18 -26.39 5.67
C LEU A 72 -7.84 -26.13 7.03
N LYS A 73 -8.32 -24.90 7.29
CA LYS A 73 -8.99 -24.57 8.54
C LYS A 73 -10.26 -25.38 8.77
N THR A 74 -11.09 -25.57 7.74
CA THR A 74 -12.28 -26.43 7.83
C THR A 74 -11.95 -27.88 8.13
N SER A 75 -10.85 -28.41 7.57
CA SER A 75 -10.39 -29.78 7.86
C SER A 75 -9.90 -29.95 9.30
N LEU A 76 -9.38 -28.89 9.94
CA LEU A 76 -8.88 -28.91 11.31
C LEU A 76 -9.95 -28.54 12.35
N ALA A 77 -10.99 -27.83 11.92
CA ALA A 77 -12.00 -27.29 12.81
C ALA A 77 -13.02 -28.33 13.28
N ASP A 78 -13.05 -29.55 12.72
CA ASP A 78 -13.94 -30.65 13.16
C ASP A 78 -15.39 -30.19 13.43
N SER A 79 -15.96 -29.38 12.52
CA SER A 79 -17.29 -28.76 12.59
C SER A 79 -17.44 -27.49 13.46
N HIS A 80 -16.35 -26.94 13.98
CA HIS A 80 -16.33 -25.63 14.64
C HIS A 80 -16.20 -24.47 13.64
N SER A 81 -16.76 -23.31 14.00
CA SER A 81 -16.60 -22.06 13.25
C SER A 81 -15.21 -21.44 13.50
N PHE A 82 -14.64 -20.77 12.50
CA PHE A 82 -13.43 -19.97 12.64
C PHE A 82 -13.66 -18.53 12.14
N ALA A 83 -12.81 -17.59 12.58
CA ALA A 83 -12.88 -16.20 12.14
C ALA A 83 -12.26 -16.04 10.75
N ALA A 84 -13.06 -15.61 9.78
CA ALA A 84 -12.61 -15.41 8.39
C ALA A 84 -12.12 -13.98 8.11
N GLN A 85 -12.45 -13.00 8.96
CA GLN A 85 -12.13 -11.59 8.75
C GLN A 85 -10.62 -11.35 8.67
N GLU A 86 -9.85 -11.94 9.59
CA GLU A 86 -8.38 -11.80 9.60
C GLU A 86 -7.76 -12.40 8.33
N ASP A 87 -8.33 -13.49 7.80
CA ASP A 87 -7.86 -14.12 6.57
C ASP A 87 -8.13 -13.25 5.34
N PHE A 88 -9.28 -12.56 5.31
CA PHE A 88 -9.59 -11.59 4.27
C PHE A 88 -8.66 -10.38 4.30
N GLU A 89 -8.38 -9.84 5.50
CA GLU A 89 -7.43 -8.75 5.66
C GLU A 89 -6.05 -9.17 5.14
N LEU A 90 -5.56 -10.35 5.53
CA LEU A 90 -4.28 -10.90 5.05
C LEU A 90 -4.26 -11.10 3.53
N ALA A 91 -5.32 -11.66 2.94
CA ALA A 91 -5.40 -11.86 1.50
C ALA A 91 -5.45 -10.54 0.72
N ALA A 92 -6.16 -9.53 1.25
CA ALA A 92 -6.20 -8.19 0.66
C ALA A 92 -4.84 -7.50 0.77
N PHE A 93 -4.16 -7.63 1.91
CA PHE A 93 -2.79 -7.15 2.08
C PHE A 93 -1.83 -7.80 1.08
N ASP A 94 -1.86 -9.13 0.94
CA ASP A 94 -1.03 -9.85 -0.03
C ASP A 94 -1.30 -9.39 -1.47
N ALA A 95 -2.56 -9.21 -1.84
CA ALA A 95 -2.93 -8.76 -3.18
C ALA A 95 -2.40 -7.33 -3.48
N ILE A 96 -2.55 -6.39 -2.53
CA ILE A 96 -2.03 -5.02 -2.68
C ILE A 96 -0.50 -5.01 -2.69
N TRP A 97 0.13 -5.83 -1.84
CA TRP A 97 1.59 -5.90 -1.74
C TRP A 97 2.22 -6.48 -3.01
N ILE A 98 1.58 -7.44 -3.66
CA ILE A 98 2.05 -7.91 -4.97
C ILE A 98 1.74 -6.86 -6.04
N ALA A 99 0.55 -6.25 -6.02
CA ALA A 99 0.13 -5.31 -7.06
C ALA A 99 0.94 -4.00 -7.12
N ILE A 100 1.47 -3.52 -5.99
CA ILE A 100 2.15 -2.21 -5.94
C ILE A 100 3.66 -2.35 -6.10
N PRO A 101 4.42 -2.92 -5.13
CA PRO A 101 5.86 -3.11 -5.30
C PRO A 101 6.26 -4.37 -6.10
N GLY A 102 5.34 -5.29 -6.44
CA GLY A 102 5.67 -6.46 -7.26
C GLY A 102 6.31 -7.62 -6.51
N SER A 103 6.42 -7.54 -5.17
CA SER A 103 7.03 -8.58 -4.33
C SER A 103 5.98 -9.42 -3.62
N GLU A 104 6.29 -10.67 -3.28
CA GLU A 104 5.41 -11.52 -2.49
C GLU A 104 5.64 -11.30 -0.99
N LEU A 105 4.60 -10.87 -0.27
CA LEU A 105 4.61 -10.88 1.20
C LEU A 105 4.35 -12.30 1.74
N GLY A 106 3.36 -12.98 1.17
CA GLY A 106 3.03 -14.37 1.47
C GLY A 106 2.41 -14.56 2.84
N GLY A 107 1.62 -13.60 3.32
CA GLY A 107 0.89 -13.67 4.59
C GLY A 107 -0.03 -14.89 4.65
N VAL A 108 -0.92 -15.06 3.66
CA VAL A 108 -1.83 -16.21 3.57
C VAL A 108 -1.05 -17.52 3.41
N ARG A 109 0.01 -17.50 2.60
CA ARG A 109 0.90 -18.66 2.40
C ARG A 109 1.66 -19.06 3.67
N SER A 110 1.92 -18.12 4.56
CA SER A 110 2.56 -18.41 5.85
C SER A 110 1.64 -19.19 6.79
N GLU A 111 0.34 -18.87 6.78
CA GLU A 111 -0.71 -19.58 7.52
C GLU A 111 -1.02 -20.97 6.95
N LEU A 112 -0.76 -21.17 5.65
CA LEU A 112 -0.87 -22.47 4.98
C LEU A 112 0.18 -23.50 5.46
N LYS A 113 1.30 -23.07 6.06
CA LYS A 113 2.31 -24.00 6.57
C LYS A 113 1.79 -24.67 7.86
N PRO A 114 1.86 -26.02 7.98
CA PRO A 114 1.31 -26.71 9.13
C PRO A 114 1.90 -26.19 10.44
N TRP A 115 1.01 -25.91 11.39
CA TRP A 115 1.17 -25.26 12.71
C TRP A 115 2.28 -25.79 13.65
N LYS A 116 3.14 -26.71 13.22
CA LYS A 116 4.13 -27.38 14.08
C LYS A 116 5.34 -26.53 14.50
N LEU A 117 5.50 -25.27 14.06
CA LEU A 117 6.70 -24.49 14.41
C LEU A 117 6.54 -22.97 14.63
N GLN A 118 5.36 -22.45 14.96
CA GLN A 118 5.19 -21.00 15.16
C GLN A 118 4.39 -20.63 16.43
N HIS A 119 4.84 -21.10 17.59
CA HIS A 119 4.37 -20.61 18.89
C HIS A 119 4.94 -19.24 19.31
N HIS A 120 5.25 -18.33 18.36
CA HIS A 120 5.91 -17.05 18.68
C HIS A 120 5.39 -15.77 18.00
N LEU A 121 4.34 -15.81 17.17
CA LEU A 121 3.75 -14.59 16.59
C LEU A 121 2.40 -14.16 17.20
N SER A 122 2.03 -14.71 18.37
CA SER A 122 0.93 -14.21 19.20
C SER A 122 1.27 -12.92 19.97
N ARG A 123 2.14 -12.05 19.42
CA ARG A 123 2.60 -10.83 20.08
C ARG A 123 2.21 -9.51 19.41
N PHE A 124 1.28 -9.53 18.45
CA PHE A 124 0.57 -8.31 18.08
C PHE A 124 -0.56 -8.07 19.08
N PRO A 125 -0.58 -6.92 19.78
CA PRO A 125 -1.61 -6.65 20.77
C PRO A 125 -2.97 -6.58 20.06
N LYS A 126 -3.88 -7.48 20.48
CA LYS A 126 -5.29 -7.44 20.10
C LYS A 126 -5.94 -6.22 20.73
N HIS A 127 -5.82 -5.05 20.10
CA HIS A 127 -6.68 -3.93 20.44
C HIS A 127 -8.02 -4.07 19.72
N GLY A 128 -8.93 -4.79 20.38
CA GLY A 128 -10.37 -4.65 20.16
C GLY A 128 -10.81 -3.26 20.63
N GLY A 129 -10.49 -2.23 19.86
CA GLY A 129 -11.00 -0.89 20.04
C GLY A 129 -12.34 -0.77 19.33
N LYS A 130 -13.43 -0.72 20.08
CA LYS A 130 -14.73 -0.25 19.59
C LYS A 130 -14.50 1.07 18.86
N SER A 131 -14.87 1.16 17.58
CA SER A 131 -14.79 2.37 16.76
C SER A 131 -15.76 3.44 17.27
N HIS A 132 -15.43 4.06 18.40
CA HIS A 132 -15.91 5.39 18.72
C HIS A 132 -14.99 6.34 17.97
N GLY A 133 -15.55 7.23 17.16
CA GLY A 133 -14.78 8.23 16.42
C GLY A 133 -13.83 8.96 17.36
N ILE A 134 -12.54 8.63 17.28
CA ILE A 134 -11.53 9.22 18.15
C ILE A 134 -11.23 10.61 17.58
N SER A 135 -11.94 11.59 18.11
CA SER A 135 -11.51 12.99 18.12
C SER A 135 -10.27 13.09 19.01
N VAL A 136 -9.09 12.78 18.45
CA VAL A 136 -7.82 13.04 19.12
C VAL A 136 -7.45 14.50 18.87
N PRO A 137 -7.25 15.33 19.91
CA PRO A 137 -6.82 16.71 19.72
C PRO A 137 -5.48 16.76 18.96
N ILE A 138 -5.33 17.70 18.02
CA ILE A 138 -4.17 17.81 17.11
C ILE A 138 -2.81 17.75 17.83
N TRP A 139 -2.72 18.31 19.05
CA TRP A 139 -1.50 18.29 19.87
C TRP A 139 -1.11 16.90 20.38
N HIS A 140 -2.06 15.98 20.57
CA HIS A 140 -1.80 14.63 21.07
C HIS A 140 -1.02 13.78 20.06
N HIS A 141 -1.24 13.99 18.74
CA HIS A 141 -0.44 13.32 17.72
C HIS A 141 1.03 13.77 17.75
N TRP A 142 1.31 15.04 18.05
CA TRP A 142 2.69 15.51 18.24
C TRP A 142 3.36 14.83 19.43
N PHE A 143 2.67 14.70 20.56
CA PHE A 143 3.20 14.00 21.74
C PHE A 143 3.46 12.51 21.46
N ILE A 144 2.56 11.83 20.75
CA ILE A 144 2.75 10.44 20.34
C ILE A 144 3.99 10.31 19.44
N ARG A 145 4.21 11.27 18.51
CA ARG A 145 5.41 11.29 17.65
C ARG A 145 6.71 11.48 18.43
N GLN A 146 6.69 12.17 19.57
CA GLN A 146 7.90 12.35 20.38
C GLN A 146 8.29 11.11 21.18
N THR A 147 7.39 10.12 21.30
CA THR A 147 7.69 8.88 22.01
C THR A 147 8.76 8.04 21.30
N SER A 148 9.64 7.42 22.07
CA SER A 148 10.71 6.53 21.56
C SER A 148 10.14 5.31 20.82
N GLN A 149 9.02 4.76 21.30
CA GLN A 149 8.35 3.61 20.67
C GLN A 149 7.80 3.95 19.29
N TYR A 150 7.14 5.11 19.13
CA TYR A 150 6.65 5.56 17.83
C TYR A 150 7.81 5.79 16.85
N LYS A 151 8.90 6.41 17.30
CA LYS A 151 10.09 6.63 16.46
C LYS A 151 10.73 5.31 16.02
N ALA A 152 10.81 4.32 16.92
CA ALA A 152 11.34 2.99 16.59
C ALA A 152 10.46 2.25 15.58
N VAL A 153 9.14 2.25 15.76
CA VAL A 153 8.19 1.60 14.83
C VAL A 153 8.16 2.33 13.48
N SER A 154 8.16 3.66 13.47
CA SER A 154 8.25 4.44 12.22
C SER A 154 9.55 4.15 11.49
N ALA A 155 10.69 4.09 12.18
CA ALA A 155 11.97 3.79 11.56
C ALA A 155 12.01 2.40 10.89
N ILE A 156 11.38 1.39 11.51
CA ILE A 156 11.25 0.04 10.94
C ILE A 156 10.36 0.07 9.70
N LYS A 157 9.17 0.70 9.80
CA LYS A 157 8.23 0.86 8.69
C LYS A 157 8.87 1.59 7.52
N ASP A 158 9.53 2.73 7.78
CA ASP A 158 10.16 3.55 6.75
C ASP A 158 11.36 2.82 6.12
N ARG A 159 12.08 1.99 6.88
CA ARG A 159 13.16 1.14 6.34
C ARG A 159 12.61 0.09 5.38
N GLU A 160 11.54 -0.58 5.76
CA GLU A 160 10.99 -1.66 4.94
C GLU A 160 10.37 -1.12 3.65
N ILE A 161 9.64 0.00 3.74
CA ILE A 161 9.08 0.67 2.56
C ILE A 161 10.20 1.11 1.60
N ARG A 162 11.30 1.67 2.11
CA ARG A 162 12.48 2.01 1.28
C ARG A 162 13.10 0.77 0.64
N ASN A 163 13.26 -0.32 1.38
CA ASN A 163 13.82 -1.55 0.83
C ASN A 163 12.99 -2.10 -0.33
N LEU A 164 11.65 -2.09 -0.19
CA LEU A 164 10.72 -2.55 -1.22
C LEU A 164 10.74 -1.63 -2.44
N THR A 165 10.74 -0.33 -2.22
CA THR A 165 10.81 0.67 -3.29
C THR A 165 12.10 0.48 -4.09
N LYS A 166 13.23 0.26 -3.40
CA LYS A 166 14.52 -0.03 -4.02
C LYS A 166 14.51 -1.34 -4.79
N GLN A 167 13.93 -2.39 -4.23
CA GLN A 167 13.81 -3.69 -4.90
C GLN A 167 12.99 -3.58 -6.19
N ALA A 168 11.87 -2.85 -6.15
CA ALA A 168 11.05 -2.60 -7.33
C ALA A 168 11.84 -1.83 -8.42
N HIS A 169 12.61 -0.81 -8.03
CA HIS A 169 13.50 -0.11 -8.96
C HIS A 169 14.57 -1.01 -9.58
N ASP A 170 15.21 -1.85 -8.77
CA ASP A 170 16.24 -2.77 -9.25
C ASP A 170 15.66 -3.80 -10.22
N GLN A 171 14.45 -4.30 -9.93
CA GLN A 171 13.71 -5.19 -10.82
C GLN A 171 13.34 -4.50 -12.13
N PHE A 172 12.77 -3.29 -12.05
CA PHE A 172 12.39 -2.51 -13.22
C PHE A 172 13.60 -2.18 -14.11
N ARG A 173 14.74 -1.77 -13.53
CA ARG A 173 15.99 -1.54 -14.29
C ARG A 173 16.47 -2.78 -15.05
N ARG A 174 16.32 -3.97 -14.46
CA ARG A 174 16.69 -5.23 -15.14
C ARG A 174 15.78 -5.54 -16.32
N ILE A 175 14.49 -5.28 -16.17
CA ILE A 175 13.49 -5.53 -17.22
C ILE A 175 13.63 -4.49 -18.35
N SER A 176 13.79 -3.21 -18.01
CA SER A 176 13.94 -2.11 -18.98
C SER A 176 15.24 -2.18 -19.79
N ALA A 177 16.27 -2.88 -19.32
CA ALA A 177 17.49 -3.13 -20.08
C ALA A 177 17.33 -4.19 -21.19
N ALA A 178 16.18 -4.89 -21.24
CA ALA A 178 15.91 -5.96 -22.21
C ALA A 178 15.23 -5.48 -23.52
N ASP A 179 15.27 -4.17 -23.80
CA ASP A 179 15.00 -3.56 -25.13
C ASP A 179 13.56 -3.66 -25.66
N ASP A 180 12.55 -3.75 -24.78
CA ASP A 180 11.14 -3.79 -25.19
C ASP A 180 10.32 -2.68 -24.51
N GLU A 181 10.13 -1.57 -25.23
CA GLU A 181 9.42 -0.37 -24.75
C GLU A 181 7.89 -0.55 -24.85
N GLY A 182 7.30 -1.32 -23.92
CA GLY A 182 5.85 -1.53 -23.86
C GLY A 182 5.27 -1.48 -22.45
N GLU A 183 4.02 -1.01 -22.32
CA GLU A 183 3.19 -1.18 -21.11
C GLU A 183 2.88 -2.67 -20.80
N GLU A 184 3.18 -3.56 -21.75
CA GLU A 184 2.88 -4.99 -21.67
C GLU A 184 3.73 -5.73 -20.62
N HIS A 185 4.84 -5.12 -20.19
CA HIS A 185 5.76 -5.67 -19.19
C HIS A 185 5.53 -5.15 -17.76
N ASP A 186 4.56 -4.25 -17.55
CA ASP A 186 4.20 -3.80 -16.21
C ASP A 186 3.66 -4.96 -15.39
N THR A 187 4.43 -5.39 -14.40
CA THR A 187 4.03 -6.46 -13.48
C THR A 187 3.44 -5.89 -12.20
N CYS A 188 3.75 -4.63 -11.88
CA CYS A 188 3.22 -3.93 -10.71
C CYS A 188 3.04 -2.41 -10.96
N ALA A 189 2.41 -1.71 -10.01
CA ALA A 189 2.15 -0.27 -10.14
C ALA A 189 3.45 0.55 -10.15
N MET A 190 4.47 0.09 -9.43
CA MET A 190 5.78 0.74 -9.43
C MET A 190 6.42 0.72 -10.83
N ASP A 191 6.33 -0.38 -11.58
CA ASP A 191 6.88 -0.44 -12.95
C ASP A 191 6.28 0.65 -13.84
N LEU A 192 4.96 0.83 -13.75
CA LEU A 192 4.23 1.84 -14.50
C LEU A 192 4.65 3.26 -14.09
N ILE A 193 4.71 3.53 -12.79
CA ILE A 193 5.10 4.85 -12.26
C ILE A 193 6.53 5.19 -12.68
N LEU A 194 7.47 4.25 -12.55
CA LEU A 194 8.86 4.45 -12.93
C LEU A 194 9.03 4.69 -14.42
N ARG A 195 8.31 3.96 -15.27
CA ARG A 195 8.32 4.23 -16.71
C ARG A 195 7.79 5.62 -17.03
N GLN A 196 6.72 6.05 -16.39
CA GLN A 196 6.16 7.38 -16.60
C GLN A 196 7.16 8.48 -16.19
N GLU A 197 7.85 8.30 -15.07
CA GLU A 197 8.92 9.21 -14.64
C GLU A 197 10.09 9.23 -15.62
N MET A 198 10.52 8.07 -16.13
CA MET A 198 11.55 7.98 -17.18
C MET A 198 11.17 8.73 -18.45
N VAL A 199 9.97 8.49 -18.98
CA VAL A 199 9.49 9.15 -20.19
C VAL A 199 9.34 10.66 -19.98
N ALA A 200 8.92 11.08 -18.79
CA ALA A 200 8.84 12.50 -18.44
C ALA A 200 10.23 13.16 -18.36
N ALA A 201 11.21 12.47 -17.75
CA ALA A 201 12.59 12.93 -17.64
C ALA A 201 13.28 13.05 -19.00
N GLN A 202 13.11 12.05 -19.88
CA GLN A 202 13.61 12.07 -21.26
C GLN A 202 13.04 13.25 -22.06
N LYS A 203 11.73 13.50 -21.96
CA LYS A 203 11.07 14.63 -22.64
C LYS A 203 11.54 15.99 -22.14
N ALA A 204 11.93 16.07 -20.87
CA ALA A 204 12.39 17.30 -20.24
C ALA A 204 13.91 17.53 -20.38
N ASP A 205 14.66 16.56 -20.92
CA ASP A 205 16.14 16.54 -20.92
C ASP A 205 16.73 16.69 -19.51
N VAL A 206 16.06 16.11 -18.51
CA VAL A 206 16.47 16.16 -17.09
C VAL A 206 16.90 14.76 -16.64
N LYS A 207 17.99 14.67 -15.86
CA LYS A 207 18.42 13.42 -15.23
C LYS A 207 17.30 12.91 -14.31
N LEU A 208 16.98 11.62 -14.41
CA LEU A 208 16.05 10.95 -13.48
C LEU A 208 16.40 11.27 -12.02
N PRO A 209 15.40 11.54 -11.17
CA PRO A 209 15.63 11.72 -9.74
C PRO A 209 16.42 10.53 -9.18
N GLU A 210 17.51 10.82 -8.49
CA GLU A 210 18.37 9.81 -7.88
C GLU A 210 17.78 9.28 -6.55
N GLU A 211 16.85 10.04 -5.97
CA GLU A 211 16.14 9.72 -4.73
C GLU A 211 14.68 9.35 -4.98
N GLU A 212 14.23 8.32 -4.27
CA GLU A 212 12.85 7.83 -4.26
C GLU A 212 11.89 8.94 -3.82
N SER A 213 10.80 9.13 -4.56
CA SER A 213 9.79 10.13 -4.20
C SER A 213 9.06 9.69 -2.91
N PRO A 214 9.19 10.43 -1.79
CA PRO A 214 8.50 10.08 -0.54
C PRO A 214 6.97 10.10 -0.70
N ALA A 215 6.46 10.76 -1.74
CA ALA A 215 5.06 10.73 -2.11
C ALA A 215 4.57 9.34 -2.50
N ILE A 216 5.37 8.56 -3.23
CA ILE A 216 4.96 7.21 -3.67
C ILE A 216 4.86 6.27 -2.46
N GLN A 217 5.80 6.38 -1.53
CA GLN A 217 5.83 5.60 -0.29
C GLN A 217 4.60 5.91 0.59
N ASP A 218 4.27 7.18 0.70
CA ASP A 218 3.13 7.68 1.45
C ASP A 218 1.79 7.21 0.88
N GLU A 219 1.69 7.14 -0.45
CA GLU A 219 0.52 6.63 -1.17
C GLU A 219 0.35 5.13 -1.04
N PHE A 220 1.45 4.38 -1.11
CA PHE A 220 1.43 2.96 -0.81
C PHE A 220 0.97 2.70 0.63
N LEU A 221 1.49 3.46 1.58
CA LEU A 221 1.15 3.32 2.99
C LEU A 221 -0.34 3.61 3.27
N ILE A 222 -0.92 4.64 2.64
CA ILE A 222 -2.36 4.92 2.85
C ILE A 222 -3.24 3.79 2.29
N LEU A 223 -2.85 3.14 1.19
CA LEU A 223 -3.58 2.01 0.61
C LEU A 223 -3.56 0.80 1.55
N LEU A 224 -2.40 0.52 2.17
CA LEU A 224 -2.26 -0.52 3.18
C LEU A 224 -3.12 -0.22 4.43
N VAL A 225 -3.10 1.02 4.91
CA VAL A 225 -3.89 1.43 6.07
C VAL A 225 -5.39 1.36 5.78
N ALA A 226 -5.82 1.66 4.55
CA ALA A 226 -7.22 1.61 4.15
C ALA A 226 -7.83 0.21 4.27
N VAL A 227 -7.08 -0.86 3.97
CA VAL A 227 -7.55 -2.25 4.10
C VAL A 227 -7.97 -2.57 5.54
N ARG A 228 -7.20 -2.10 6.52
CA ARG A 228 -7.44 -2.38 7.95
C ARG A 228 -8.61 -1.59 8.53
N ILE A 229 -8.94 -0.43 7.92
CA ILE A 229 -9.96 0.51 8.40
C ILE A 229 -11.32 0.27 7.73
N ALA A 230 -11.34 -0.44 6.59
CA ALA A 230 -12.59 -0.82 5.91
C ALA A 230 -13.48 -1.67 6.86
N PRO A 231 -14.76 -1.31 7.03
CA PRO A 231 -15.68 -1.96 7.96
C PRO A 231 -16.14 -3.36 7.53
#